data_AF-A0A0L8GNR3-F1
#
_entry.id   AF-A0A0L8GNR3-F1
#
_cell.length_a   1.000
_cell.length_b   1.000
_cell.length_c   1.000
_cell.angle_alpha   90.00
_cell.angle_beta   90.00
_cell.angle_gamma   90.00
#
_symmetry.space_group_name_H-M   'P 1'
#
loop_
_entity.id
_entity.type
_entity.pdbx_description
1 polymer ?
#
loop_
_entity_poly.entity_id
_entity_poly.type
_entity_poly.pdbx_seq_one_letter_code
_entity_poly.pdbx_strand_id
1 'polypeptide(L)'
;RYLVNHTYANYQSNKMDELGDVYRSMNHSERMMCKMEGYVCKRTLCDVTLIAGQKRIPAHRLVLSVASDYFAAMFTNDVREAKMDEVKVKDVDADALSALVQYAYTG
;
A
#
# COMPACT_ATOMS: atom_id res chain seq x y z
N ARG A 1 -29.26 -47.86 1.55
CA ARG A 1 -29.33 -46.42 1.93
C ARG A 1 -28.05 -45.88 2.59
N TYR A 2 -27.06 -46.71 2.97
CA TYR A 2 -25.81 -46.25 3.62
C TYR A 2 -24.62 -45.98 2.66
N LEU A 3 -24.60 -46.58 1.47
CA LEU A 3 -23.44 -46.49 0.56
C LEU A 3 -23.39 -45.21 -0.29
N VAL A 4 -24.52 -44.56 -0.52
CA VAL A 4 -24.60 -43.35 -1.37
C VAL A 4 -24.10 -42.11 -0.62
N ASN A 5 -24.35 -42.01 0.69
CA ASN A 5 -23.94 -40.84 1.48
C ASN A 5 -22.41 -40.76 1.67
N HIS A 6 -21.71 -41.89 1.71
CA HIS A 6 -20.25 -41.91 1.82
C HIS A 6 -19.56 -41.48 0.52
N THR A 7 -20.12 -41.81 -0.65
CA THR A 7 -19.57 -41.36 -1.94
C THR A 7 -19.77 -39.86 -2.18
N TYR A 8 -20.88 -39.26 -1.75
CA TYR A 8 -21.09 -37.81 -1.85
C TYR A 8 -20.22 -37.01 -0.88
N ALA A 9 -20.02 -37.51 0.34
CA ALA A 9 -19.09 -36.91 1.30
C ALA A 9 -17.63 -36.96 0.80
N ASN A 10 -17.22 -38.08 0.18
CA ASN A 10 -15.89 -38.22 -0.41
C ASN A 10 -15.69 -37.39 -1.70
N TYR A 11 -16.74 -37.18 -2.50
CA TYR A 11 -16.68 -36.28 -3.67
C TYR A 11 -16.57 -34.80 -3.26
N GLN A 12 -17.23 -34.38 -2.16
CA GLN A 12 -17.04 -33.04 -1.62
C GLN A 12 -15.71 -32.87 -0.88
N SER A 13 -15.21 -33.91 -0.21
CA SER A 13 -13.88 -33.93 0.41
C SER A 13 -12.77 -33.79 -0.64
N ASN A 14 -12.84 -34.51 -1.76
CA ASN A 14 -11.85 -34.43 -2.85
C ASN A 14 -11.89 -33.11 -3.65
N LYS A 15 -12.92 -32.26 -3.48
CA LYS A 15 -12.97 -30.95 -4.13
C LYS A 15 -12.39 -29.82 -3.26
N MET A 16 -12.10 -30.09 -1.98
CA MET A 16 -11.39 -29.14 -1.11
C MET A 16 -9.87 -29.30 -1.16
N ASP A 17 -9.36 -30.43 -1.65
CA ASP A 17 -7.92 -30.68 -1.81
C ASP A 17 -7.32 -30.13 -3.14
N GLU A 18 -8.14 -29.52 -4.00
CA GLU A 18 -7.70 -28.79 -5.21
C GLU A 18 -7.69 -27.26 -5.03
N LEU A 19 -7.99 -26.74 -3.84
CA LEU A 19 -7.88 -25.31 -3.55
C LEU A 19 -6.61 -25.11 -2.71
N GLY A 20 -5.46 -25.04 -3.40
CA GLY A 20 -4.16 -24.82 -2.77
C GLY A 20 -4.24 -23.78 -1.66
N ASP A 21 -3.68 -24.12 -0.50
CA ASP A 21 -3.83 -23.38 0.77
C ASP A 21 -3.97 -21.88 0.56
N VAL A 22 -5.19 -21.37 0.74
CA VAL A 22 -5.49 -19.95 0.54
C VAL A 22 -4.90 -19.19 1.73
N TYR A 23 -3.63 -18.79 1.64
CA TYR A 23 -2.95 -17.93 2.62
C TYR A 23 -3.49 -16.49 2.58
N ARG A 24 -4.77 -16.32 2.93
CA ARG A 24 -5.45 -15.02 2.96
C ARG A 24 -6.03 -14.77 4.34
N SER A 25 -5.57 -13.71 5.01
CA SER A 25 -6.19 -13.22 6.23
C SER A 25 -7.25 -12.16 5.91
N MET A 26 -8.36 -12.19 6.64
CA MET A 26 -9.33 -11.09 6.65
C MET A 26 -8.64 -9.80 7.14
N ASN A 27 -8.98 -8.65 6.56
CA ASN A 27 -8.42 -7.32 6.87
C ASN A 27 -6.88 -7.22 6.79
N HIS A 28 -6.22 -8.09 6.03
CA HIS A 28 -4.76 -8.08 5.91
C HIS A 28 -4.25 -6.73 5.41
N SER A 29 -4.84 -6.21 4.33
CA SER A 29 -4.44 -4.95 3.71
C SER A 29 -4.62 -3.76 4.66
N GLU A 30 -5.76 -3.66 5.34
CA GLU A 30 -6.03 -2.60 6.33
C GLU A 30 -4.97 -2.62 7.46
N ARG A 31 -4.67 -3.80 8.02
CA ARG A 31 -3.63 -3.91 9.05
C ARG A 31 -2.23 -3.61 8.53
N MET A 32 -1.93 -3.91 7.28
CA MET A 32 -0.67 -3.53 6.65
C MET A 32 -0.59 -2.00 6.49
N MET A 33 -1.64 -1.37 5.99
CA MET A 33 -1.70 0.09 5.82
C MET A 33 -1.58 0.82 7.16
N CYS A 34 -2.29 0.38 8.20
CA CYS A 34 -2.15 0.93 9.55
C CYS A 34 -0.71 0.83 10.09
N LYS A 35 0.01 -0.26 9.78
CA LYS A 35 1.44 -0.37 10.13
C LYS A 35 2.31 0.60 9.30
N MET A 36 2.03 0.76 8.02
CA MET A 36 2.75 1.71 7.15
C MET A 36 2.53 3.16 7.60
N GLU A 37 1.31 3.52 8.01
CA GLU A 37 1.01 4.80 8.65
C GLU A 37 1.85 4.99 9.94
N GLY A 38 1.90 3.95 10.79
CA GLY A 38 2.77 3.96 11.97
C GLY A 38 4.25 4.18 11.63
N TYR A 39 4.72 3.67 10.50
CA TYR A 39 6.10 3.90 10.03
C TYR A 39 6.31 5.32 9.51
N VAL A 40 5.35 5.92 8.79
CA VAL A 40 5.50 7.30 8.30
C VAL A 40 5.55 8.30 9.46
N CYS A 41 4.70 8.12 10.48
CA CYS A 41 4.73 8.95 11.70
C CYS A 41 6.07 8.89 12.44
N LYS A 42 6.72 7.71 12.45
CA LYS A 42 8.04 7.48 13.06
C LYS A 42 9.20 7.75 12.12
N ARG A 43 8.94 8.21 10.89
CA ARG A 43 9.95 8.40 9.82
C ARG A 43 10.79 7.15 9.54
N THR A 44 10.19 5.98 9.74
CA THR A 44 10.85 4.69 9.57
C THR A 44 10.69 4.22 8.12
N LEU A 45 11.80 3.82 7.49
CA LEU A 45 11.85 3.38 6.09
C LEU A 45 11.41 4.43 5.05
N CYS A 46 11.21 5.69 5.43
CA CYS A 46 10.88 6.76 4.50
C CYS A 46 12.07 7.01 3.55
N ASP A 47 11.82 6.89 2.26
CA ASP A 47 12.79 7.00 1.17
C ASP A 47 12.57 8.27 0.32
N VAL A 48 11.63 9.13 0.73
CA VAL A 48 11.43 10.46 0.15
C VAL A 48 10.90 11.45 1.19
N THR A 49 11.28 12.71 1.03
CA THR A 49 10.69 13.86 1.72
C THR A 49 10.13 14.84 0.70
N LEU A 50 8.82 15.06 0.73
CA LEU A 50 8.18 16.10 -0.09
C LEU A 50 8.36 17.46 0.59
N ILE A 51 8.73 18.46 -0.20
CA ILE A 51 8.96 19.83 0.25
C ILE A 51 7.91 20.73 -0.41
N ALA A 52 7.01 21.30 0.39
CA ALA A 52 6.02 22.28 -0.04
C ALA A 52 6.18 23.55 0.79
N GLY A 53 6.67 24.62 0.16
CA GLY A 53 7.09 25.84 0.85
C GLY A 53 8.18 25.53 1.89
N GLN A 54 7.86 25.72 3.18
CA GLN A 54 8.75 25.38 4.29
C GLN A 54 8.44 24.04 4.97
N LYS A 55 7.34 23.38 4.59
CA LYS A 55 6.91 22.11 5.20
C LYS A 55 7.66 20.95 4.56
N ARG A 56 8.17 20.05 5.40
CA ARG A 56 8.88 18.83 5.01
C ARG A 56 8.05 17.62 5.42
N ILE A 57 7.64 16.82 4.45
CA ILE A 57 6.70 15.71 4.64
C ILE A 57 7.41 14.41 4.26
N PRO A 58 7.94 13.66 5.23
CA PRO A 58 8.54 12.34 4.97
C PRO A 58 7.46 11.34 4.55
N ALA A 59 7.77 10.49 3.58
CA ALA A 59 6.83 9.50 3.04
C ALA A 59 7.57 8.29 2.45
N HIS A 60 6.81 7.29 2.03
CA HIS A 60 7.28 6.12 1.27
C HIS A 60 6.88 6.28 -0.19
N ARG A 61 7.85 6.26 -1.11
CA ARG A 61 7.62 6.34 -2.56
C ARG A 61 6.63 5.30 -3.04
N LEU A 62 6.75 4.08 -2.52
CA LEU A 62 5.87 2.97 -2.89
C LEU A 62 4.40 3.28 -2.57
N VAL A 63 4.11 3.74 -1.35
CA VAL A 63 2.73 4.05 -0.93
C VAL A 63 2.16 5.18 -1.76
N LEU A 64 2.92 6.26 -1.95
CA LEU A 64 2.49 7.40 -2.77
C LEU A 64 2.26 7.00 -4.25
N SER A 65 3.10 6.14 -4.81
CA SER A 65 2.96 5.65 -6.19
C SER A 65 1.71 4.80 -6.36
N VAL A 66 1.41 3.94 -5.40
CA VAL A 66 0.21 3.10 -5.44
C VAL A 66 -1.06 3.95 -5.29
N ALA A 67 -1.01 5.01 -4.49
CA ALA A 67 -2.15 5.89 -4.25
C ALA A 67 -2.38 6.94 -5.35
N SER A 68 -1.39 7.24 -6.19
CA SER A 68 -1.48 8.33 -7.18
C SER A 68 -0.59 8.12 -8.40
N ASP A 69 -1.20 8.18 -9.59
CA ASP A 69 -0.48 8.12 -10.87
C ASP A 69 0.53 9.26 -11.06
N TYR A 70 0.30 10.42 -10.44
CA TYR A 70 1.25 11.53 -10.46
C TYR A 70 2.55 11.16 -9.77
N PHE A 71 2.46 10.60 -8.56
CA PHE A 71 3.63 10.16 -7.81
C PHE A 71 4.26 8.91 -8.43
N ALA A 72 3.45 8.00 -9.00
CA ALA A 72 3.96 6.86 -9.74
C ALA A 72 4.83 7.32 -10.91
N ALA A 73 4.34 8.23 -11.76
CA ALA A 73 5.11 8.79 -12.86
C ALA A 73 6.35 9.55 -12.37
N MET A 74 6.23 10.33 -11.29
CA MET A 74 7.37 11.05 -10.71
C MET A 74 8.48 10.12 -10.22
N PHE A 75 8.16 8.99 -9.59
CA PHE A 75 9.14 8.12 -8.93
C PHE A 75 9.63 6.95 -9.80
N THR A 76 8.91 6.59 -10.86
CA THR A 76 9.29 5.49 -11.77
C THR A 76 9.99 5.95 -13.05
N ASN A 77 9.94 7.25 -13.37
CA ASN A 77 10.64 7.81 -14.51
C ASN A 77 12.15 7.97 -14.24
N ASP A 78 12.98 7.85 -15.28
CA ASP A 78 14.45 7.92 -15.18
C ASP A 78 15.00 9.37 -15.10
N VAL A 79 14.23 10.28 -14.51
CA VAL A 79 14.64 11.68 -14.31
C VAL A 79 15.42 11.82 -13.01
N ARG A 80 16.32 12.81 -12.92
CA ARG A 80 17.21 13.00 -11.76
C ARG A 80 16.41 13.21 -10.46
N GLU A 81 15.30 13.92 -10.56
CA GLU A 81 14.34 14.18 -9.49
C GLU A 81 13.78 12.88 -8.90
N ALA A 82 13.60 11.85 -9.74
CA ALA A 82 13.15 10.54 -9.34
C ALA A 82 14.21 9.74 -8.56
N LYS A 83 15.42 10.26 -8.35
CA LYS A 83 16.46 9.64 -7.52
C LYS A 83 16.85 10.52 -6.32
N MET A 84 16.15 11.63 -6.10
CA MET A 84 16.39 12.51 -4.97
C MET A 84 15.61 12.07 -3.73
N ASP A 85 16.26 12.15 -2.58
CA ASP A 85 15.65 11.94 -1.26
C ASP A 85 14.71 13.09 -0.86
N GLU A 86 14.86 14.26 -1.49
CA GLU A 86 14.01 15.44 -1.29
C GLU A 86 13.41 15.89 -2.62
N VAL A 87 12.08 16.00 -2.68
CA VAL A 87 11.35 16.41 -3.88
C VAL A 87 10.54 17.66 -3.58
N LYS A 88 10.84 18.76 -4.29
CA LYS A 88 10.09 20.00 -4.18
C LYS A 88 8.82 19.92 -5.02
N VAL A 89 7.67 19.98 -4.37
CA VAL A 89 6.37 20.08 -5.02
C VAL A 89 6.01 21.57 -5.09
N LYS A 90 6.05 22.12 -6.30
CA LYS A 90 5.76 23.53 -6.56
C LYS A 90 4.26 23.75 -6.68
N ASP A 91 3.83 24.98 -6.41
CA ASP A 91 2.47 25.45 -6.66
C ASP A 91 1.36 24.64 -5.97
N VAL A 92 1.68 24.01 -4.84
CA VAL A 92 0.72 23.29 -3.99
C VAL A 92 0.71 23.89 -2.59
N ASP A 93 -0.49 23.99 -2.00
CA ASP A 93 -0.64 24.34 -0.60
C ASP A 93 -0.04 23.22 0.29
N ALA A 94 0.74 23.61 1.30
CA ALA A 94 1.49 22.68 2.11
C ALA A 94 0.59 21.82 3.03
N ASP A 95 -0.54 22.36 3.47
CA ASP A 95 -1.49 21.63 4.31
C ASP A 95 -2.35 20.70 3.45
N ALA A 96 -2.76 21.14 2.26
CA ALA A 96 -3.43 20.28 1.28
C ALA A 96 -2.55 19.09 0.87
N LEU A 97 -1.26 19.32 0.57
CA LEU A 97 -0.34 18.21 0.26
C LEU A 97 -0.17 17.27 1.45
N SER A 98 -0.07 17.80 2.67
CA SER A 98 0.03 16.99 3.88
C SER A 98 -1.21 16.13 4.11
N ALA A 99 -2.41 16.68 3.89
CA ALA A 99 -3.66 15.95 3.99
C ALA A 99 -3.78 14.86 2.92
N LEU A 100 -3.33 15.14 1.69
CA LEU A 100 -3.29 14.15 0.62
C LEU A 100 -2.32 13.01 0.93
N VAL A 101 -1.13 13.32 1.46
CA VAL A 101 -0.19 12.28 1.90
C VAL A 101 -0.80 11.45 3.01
N GLN A 102 -1.43 12.07 4.01
CA GLN A 102 -2.10 11.32 5.08
C GLN A 102 -3.20 10.40 4.52
N TYR A 103 -4.02 10.91 3.61
CA TYR A 103 -5.06 10.15 2.92
C TYR A 103 -4.49 8.91 2.21
N ALA A 104 -3.32 9.01 1.58
CA ALA A 104 -2.66 7.88 0.93
C ALA A 104 -2.34 6.72 1.89
N TYR A 105 -2.21 6.97 3.19
CA TYR A 105 -1.98 5.93 4.20
C TYR A 105 -3.26 5.43 4.88
N THR A 106 -4.28 6.28 5.01
CA THR A 106 -5.49 5.95 5.78
C THR A 106 -6.65 5.44 4.93
N GLY A 107 -6.71 5.84 3.66
CA GLY A 107 -7.81 5.53 2.74
C GLY A 107 -9.04 6.40 2.94
#